data_AF-A0A7C2HVR2-F1
#
_entry.id   AF-A0A7C2HVR2-F1
#
_cell.length_a   1.000
_cell.length_b   1.000
_cell.length_c   1.000
_cell.angle_alpha   90.00
_cell.angle_beta   90.00
_cell.angle_gamma   90.00
#
_symmetry.space_group_name_H-M   'P 1'
#
loop_
_entity.id
_entity.type
_entity.pdbx_description
1 polymer ?
#
loop_
_entity_poly.entity_id
_entity_poly.type
_entity_poly.pdbx_seq_one_letter_code
_entity_poly.pdbx_strand_id
1 'polypeptide(L)'
;AKQRLRLSTERFLRAVRRAAITARDSANVVRLSTEAGTLTITSNTPEVGRAVEKVPVQAEGEPVQVAFNARFLLDCLSILETDELVFDLTGPLQPGAIRPVNQPDYVYVLAPVRVYT
;
A
#
# COMPACT_ATOMS: atom_id res chain seq x y z
N ALA A 1 -16.58 2.67 -4.14
CA ALA A 1 -15.96 3.95 -4.52
C ALA A 1 -14.55 3.67 -5.03
N LYS A 2 -14.12 4.33 -6.11
CA LYS A 2 -12.76 4.16 -6.64
C LYS A 2 -11.90 5.31 -6.15
N GLN A 3 -10.83 4.98 -5.44
CA GLN A 3 -9.77 5.89 -5.07
C GLN A 3 -8.55 5.64 -5.96
N ARG A 4 -7.92 6.72 -6.42
CA ARG A 4 -6.70 6.67 -7.22
C ARG A 4 -5.60 7.43 -6.51
N LEU A 5 -4.46 6.78 -6.33
CA LEU A 5 -3.31 7.30 -5.58
C LEU A 5 -2.09 7.39 -6.50
N ARG A 6 -1.54 8.58 -6.73
CA ARG A 6 -0.26 8.76 -7.43
C ARG A 6 0.83 9.12 -6.42
N LEU A 7 1.91 8.36 -6.42
CA LEU A 7 2.99 8.47 -5.43
C LEU A 7 4.32 7.97 -5.98
N SER A 8 5.41 8.40 -5.32
CA SER A 8 6.77 7.94 -5.61
C SER A 8 6.92 6.46 -5.25
N THR A 9 7.42 5.68 -6.22
CA THR A 9 7.72 4.26 -6.07
C THR A 9 8.73 4.03 -4.96
N GLU A 10 9.82 4.80 -4.95
CA GLU A 10 10.88 4.66 -3.96
C GLU A 10 10.37 4.93 -2.53
N ARG A 11 9.63 6.03 -2.35
CA ARG A 11 9.08 6.39 -1.03
C ARG A 11 8.11 5.33 -0.52
N PHE A 12 7.26 4.83 -1.42
CA PHE A 12 6.30 3.79 -1.06
C PHE A 12 7.01 2.47 -0.72
N LEU A 13 7.96 2.03 -1.54
CA LEU A 13 8.77 0.84 -1.28
C LEU A 13 9.48 0.91 0.08
N ARG A 14 10.15 2.03 0.38
CA ARG A 14 10.85 2.23 1.66
C ARG A 14 9.89 2.19 2.85
N ALA A 15 8.72 2.82 2.73
CA ALA A 15 7.70 2.84 3.77
C ALA A 15 7.12 1.44 4.02
N VAL A 16 6.73 0.71 2.97
CA VAL A 16 6.26 -0.68 3.07
C VAL A 16 7.36 -1.56 3.69
N ARG A 17 8.62 -1.38 3.29
CA ARG A 17 9.74 -2.17 3.82
C ARG A 17 9.92 -1.99 5.32
N ARG A 18 9.79 -0.76 5.84
CA ARG A 18 9.83 -0.50 7.29
C ARG A 18 8.61 -1.09 8.00
N ALA A 19 7.41 -0.85 7.49
CA ALA A 19 6.18 -1.42 8.06
C ALA A 19 6.18 -2.96 8.03
N ALA A 20 6.87 -3.57 7.07
CA ALA A 20 7.01 -5.02 6.95
C ALA A 20 7.89 -5.64 8.04
N ILE A 21 8.81 -4.88 8.66
CA ILE A 21 9.66 -5.39 9.76
C ILE A 21 8.77 -5.82 10.92
N THR A 22 7.87 -4.94 11.34
CA THR A 22 6.89 -5.23 12.39
C THR A 22 5.74 -6.10 11.89
N ALA A 23 5.36 -6.05 10.61
CA ALA A 23 4.26 -6.88 10.11
C ALA A 23 4.57 -8.39 10.12
N ARG A 24 5.85 -8.80 10.17
CA ARG A 24 6.26 -10.21 10.13
C ARG A 24 5.59 -11.05 11.22
N ASP A 25 5.45 -10.50 12.42
CA ASP A 25 4.83 -11.20 13.55
C ASP A 25 3.29 -11.08 13.53
N SER A 26 2.73 -10.32 12.58
CA SER A 26 1.29 -10.16 12.35
C SER A 26 0.87 -10.63 10.95
N ALA A 27 1.33 -11.83 10.56
CA ALA A 27 0.99 -12.48 9.29
C ALA A 27 1.31 -11.65 8.02
N ASN A 28 2.31 -10.76 8.11
CA ASN A 28 2.69 -9.81 7.06
C ASN A 28 1.58 -8.81 6.68
N VAL A 29 0.61 -8.54 7.56
CA VAL A 29 -0.49 -7.62 7.25
C VAL A 29 -0.07 -6.17 7.46
N VAL A 30 -0.28 -5.35 6.42
CA VAL A 30 -0.22 -3.88 6.52
C VAL A 30 -1.57 -3.28 6.17
N ARG A 31 -2.01 -2.28 6.95
CA ARG A 31 -3.24 -1.53 6.75
C ARG A 31 -2.89 -0.17 6.13
N LEU A 32 -3.53 0.14 5.01
CA LEU A 32 -3.40 1.39 4.26
C LEU A 32 -4.63 2.26 4.52
N SER A 33 -4.40 3.53 4.78
CA SER A 33 -5.46 4.54 4.89
C SER A 33 -4.95 5.88 4.40
N THR A 34 -5.80 6.63 3.72
CA THR A 34 -5.44 7.94 3.16
C THR A 34 -6.20 9.06 3.83
N GLU A 35 -5.51 10.13 4.16
CA GLU A 35 -6.10 11.35 4.72
C GLU A 35 -5.27 12.56 4.30
N ALA A 36 -5.93 13.64 3.87
CA ALA A 36 -5.31 14.94 3.56
C ALA A 36 -4.01 14.84 2.70
N GLY A 37 -4.03 14.09 1.60
CA GLY A 37 -2.86 13.94 0.70
C GLY A 37 -1.72 13.07 1.27
N THR A 38 -2.00 12.29 2.32
CA THR A 38 -1.04 11.38 2.95
C THR A 38 -1.59 9.96 2.97
N LEU A 39 -0.81 9.02 2.43
CA LEU A 39 -1.01 7.59 2.61
C LEU A 39 -0.32 7.17 3.90
N THR A 40 -1.09 6.66 4.86
CA THR A 40 -0.58 6.08 6.10
C THR A 40 -0.57 4.56 5.98
N ILE A 41 0.58 3.95 6.29
CA ILE A 41 0.79 2.50 6.34
C ILE A 41 0.99 2.12 7.79
N THR A 42 0.22 1.16 8.27
CA THR A 42 0.32 0.68 9.65
C THR A 42 0.45 -0.82 9.70
N SER A 43 1.21 -1.31 10.66
CA SER A 43 1.23 -2.72 11.07
C SER A 43 1.27 -2.76 12.59
N ASN A 44 0.68 -3.81 13.17
CA ASN A 44 0.51 -3.92 14.62
C ASN A 44 0.89 -5.33 15.06
N THR A 45 1.83 -5.42 16.00
CA THR A 45 2.12 -6.67 16.72
C THR A 45 2.06 -6.43 18.22
N PRO A 46 1.62 -7.42 19.00
CA PRO A 46 1.63 -7.31 20.46
C PRO A 46 3.02 -7.10 21.05
N GLU A 47 4.06 -7.66 20.42
CA GLU A 47 5.42 -7.71 20.99
C GLU A 47 6.34 -6.56 20.53
N VAL A 48 6.27 -6.15 19.26
CA VAL A 48 7.15 -5.13 18.67
C VAL A 48 6.46 -3.75 18.60
N GLY A 49 5.16 -3.70 18.88
CA GLY A 49 4.35 -2.48 18.85
C GLY A 49 3.79 -2.14 17.46
N ARG A 50 3.46 -0.86 17.28
CA ARG A 50 2.81 -0.33 16.06
C ARG A 50 3.80 0.43 15.20
N ALA A 51 4.00 0.00 13.96
CA ALA A 51 4.66 0.84 12.95
C ALA A 51 3.64 1.78 12.30
N VAL A 52 4.04 3.03 12.09
CA VAL A 52 3.25 4.04 11.38
C VAL A 52 4.16 4.76 10.41
N GLU A 53 3.92 4.55 9.13
CA GLU A 53 4.68 5.16 8.05
C GLU A 53 3.76 6.07 7.24
N LYS A 54 4.29 7.23 6.82
CA LYS A 54 3.53 8.24 6.07
C LYS A 54 4.21 8.51 4.74
N VAL A 55 3.44 8.47 3.67
CA VAL A 55 3.91 8.72 2.30
C VAL A 55 3.04 9.82 1.68
N PRO A 56 3.63 10.93 1.21
CA PRO A 56 2.90 11.92 0.44
C PRO A 56 2.32 11.32 -0.83
N VAL A 57 1.07 11.64 -1.15
CA VAL A 57 0.33 11.08 -2.28
C VAL A 57 -0.61 12.12 -2.89
N GLN A 58 -0.75 12.11 -4.21
CA GLN A 58 -1.86 12.78 -4.87
C GLN A 58 -3.04 11.81 -4.90
N ALA A 59 -4.11 12.12 -4.18
CA ALA A 59 -5.27 11.25 -4.03
C ALA A 59 -6.50 11.85 -4.72
N GLU A 60 -7.17 11.03 -5.53
CA GLU A 60 -8.44 11.34 -6.18
C GLU A 60 -9.50 10.32 -5.76
N GLY A 61 -10.74 10.77 -5.62
CA GLY A 61 -11.86 9.93 -5.15
C GLY A 61 -11.94 9.80 -3.63
N GLU A 62 -12.83 8.93 -3.16
CA GLU A 62 -13.12 8.76 -1.74
C GLU A 62 -12.04 7.95 -1.02
N PRO A 63 -11.63 8.33 0.21
CA PRO A 63 -10.71 7.55 1.02
C PRO A 63 -11.16 6.09 1.22
N VAL A 64 -10.26 5.16 0.93
CA VAL A 64 -10.46 3.73 1.16
C VAL A 64 -9.46 3.25 2.20
N GLN A 65 -9.95 2.58 3.23
CA GLN A 65 -9.12 1.80 4.14
C GLN A 65 -9.08 0.34 3.67
N VAL A 66 -7.89 -0.21 3.49
CA VAL A 66 -7.70 -1.57 2.97
C VAL A 66 -6.46 -2.19 3.59
N ALA A 67 -6.41 -3.51 3.69
CA ALA A 67 -5.23 -4.22 4.15
C ALA A 67 -4.69 -5.13 3.06
N PHE A 68 -3.38 -5.24 3.00
CA PHE A 68 -2.66 -6.12 2.07
C PHE A 68 -1.57 -6.91 2.78
N ASN A 69 -1.11 -7.98 2.14
CA ASN A 69 0.12 -8.64 2.53
C ASN A 69 1.32 -7.77 2.10
N ALA A 70 2.13 -7.35 3.06
CA ALA A 70 3.30 -6.50 2.88
C ALA A 70 4.34 -7.15 1.95
N ARG A 71 4.47 -8.48 1.97
CA ARG A 71 5.41 -9.20 1.10
C ARG A 71 5.04 -9.03 -0.37
N PHE A 72 3.76 -9.18 -0.71
CA PHE A 72 3.31 -9.02 -2.10
C PHE A 72 3.45 -7.58 -2.60
N LEU A 73 3.27 -6.60 -1.71
CA LEU A 73 3.58 -5.21 -2.02
C LEU A 73 5.08 -5.03 -2.29
N LEU A 74 5.95 -5.59 -1.45
CA LEU A 74 7.41 -5.49 -1.64
C LEU A 74 7.87 -6.16 -2.93
N ASP A 75 7.37 -7.36 -3.21
CA ASP A 75 7.70 -8.11 -4.43
C ASP A 75 7.35 -7.28 -5.67
N CYS A 76 6.13 -6.73 -5.73
CA CYS A 76 5.73 -5.79 -6.79
C CYS A 76 6.64 -4.56 -6.86
N LEU A 77 6.81 -3.84 -5.76
CA LEU A 77 7.48 -2.54 -5.75
C LEU A 77 8.98 -2.66 -6.05
N SER A 78 9.60 -3.80 -5.74
CA SER A 78 11.02 -4.05 -5.95
C SER A 78 11.43 -4.22 -7.41
N ILE A 79 10.47 -4.54 -8.29
CA ILE A 79 10.71 -4.75 -9.73
C ILE A 79 10.20 -3.57 -10.58
N LEU A 80 9.60 -2.55 -9.96
CA LEU A 80 9.11 -1.38 -10.68
C LEU A 80 10.27 -0.45 -11.03
N GLU A 81 10.57 -0.33 -12.31
CA GLU A 81 11.55 0.60 -12.87
C GLU A 81 10.88 1.92 -13.29
N THR A 82 10.29 2.63 -12.32
CA THR A 82 9.66 3.94 -12.52
C THR A 82 9.76 4.79 -11.27
N ASP A 83 9.87 6.11 -11.44
CA ASP A 83 9.89 7.08 -10.33
C ASP A 83 8.54 7.17 -9.61
N GLU A 84 7.45 7.03 -10.35
CA GLU A 84 6.09 7.14 -9.86
C GLU A 84 5.22 5.96 -10.30
N LEU A 85 4.20 5.67 -9.50
CA LEU A 85 3.16 4.70 -9.79
C LEU A 85 1.78 5.25 -9.46
N VAL A 86 0.77 4.63 -10.05
CA VAL A 86 -0.64 4.81 -9.73
C VAL A 86 -1.14 3.56 -9.03
N PHE A 87 -1.71 3.74 -7.85
CA PHE A 87 -2.36 2.68 -7.08
C PHE A 87 -3.87 2.94 -7.02
N ASP A 88 -4.64 2.14 -7.74
CA ASP A 88 -6.10 2.18 -7.74
C ASP A 88 -6.65 1.25 -6.64
N LEU A 89 -7.50 1.80 -5.77
CA LEU A 89 -8.23 1.09 -4.71
C LEU A 89 -9.73 1.23 -4.95
N THR A 90 -10.49 0.14 -4.88
CA THR A 90 -11.94 0.15 -5.23
C THR A 90 -12.85 -0.18 -4.05
N GLY A 91 -12.28 -0.60 -2.92
CA GLY A 91 -12.99 -0.89 -1.68
C GLY A 91 -12.13 -1.70 -0.71
N PRO A 92 -12.58 -1.86 0.55
CA PRO A 92 -11.81 -2.50 1.62
C PRO A 92 -11.55 -4.00 1.40
N LEU A 93 -12.39 -4.67 0.62
CA LEU A 93 -12.30 -6.11 0.30
C LEU A 93 -12.22 -6.35 -1.22
N GLN A 94 -11.90 -5.31 -1.99
CA GLN A 94 -11.71 -5.42 -3.43
C GLN A 94 -10.22 -5.42 -3.78
N PRO A 95 -9.81 -6.06 -4.89
CA PRO A 95 -8.45 -6.01 -5.37
C PRO A 95 -7.95 -4.58 -5.61
N GLY A 96 -6.69 -4.34 -5.24
CA GLY A 96 -5.96 -3.13 -5.61
C GLY A 96 -5.15 -3.36 -6.88
N ALA A 97 -4.92 -2.31 -7.67
CA ALA A 97 -4.14 -2.38 -8.90
C ALA A 97 -3.03 -1.33 -8.92
N ILE A 98 -1.78 -1.76 -9.07
CA ILE A 98 -0.59 -0.92 -9.20
C ILE A 98 -0.21 -0.83 -10.69
N ARG A 99 0.00 0.40 -11.17
CA ARG A 99 0.45 0.70 -12.53
C ARG A 99 1.65 1.64 -12.50
N PRO A 100 2.79 1.26 -13.05
CA PRO A 100 3.93 2.14 -13.21
C PRO A 100 3.57 3.32 -14.11
N VAL A 101 3.99 4.53 -13.76
CA VAL A 101 3.94 5.65 -14.71
C VAL A 101 4.90 5.30 -15.87
N ASN A 102 4.46 5.53 -17.11
CA ASN A 102 5.20 5.22 -18.35
C ASN A 102 5.31 3.74 -18.75
N GLN A 103 4.64 2.80 -18.08
CA GLN A 103 4.53 1.40 -18.54
C GLN A 103 3.04 0.97 -18.58
N PRO A 104 2.27 1.41 -19.59
CA PRO A 104 0.81 1.26 -19.60
C PRO A 104 0.34 -0.20 -19.70
N ASP A 105 1.15 -1.08 -20.29
CA ASP A 105 0.84 -2.50 -20.46
C ASP A 105 1.11 -3.32 -19.19
N TYR A 106 1.70 -2.70 -18.17
CA TYR A 106 2.03 -3.36 -16.91
C TYR A 106 0.99 -3.05 -15.83
N VAL A 107 0.34 -4.10 -15.33
CA VAL A 107 -0.60 -4.00 -14.21
C VAL A 107 -0.32 -5.10 -13.21
N TYR A 108 -0.09 -4.71 -11.95
CA TYR A 108 0.05 -5.64 -10.85
C TYR A 108 -1.20 -5.60 -9.97
N VAL A 109 -1.84 -6.75 -9.74
CA VAL A 109 -3.08 -6.86 -8.97
C VAL A 109 -2.82 -7.55 -7.64
N LEU A 110 -3.29 -6.93 -6.56
CA LEU A 110 -3.15 -7.40 -5.19
C LEU A 110 -4.53 -7.75 -4.62
N ALA A 111 -4.68 -8.97 -4.12
CA ALA A 111 -5.85 -9.33 -3.34
C ALA A 111 -5.75 -8.73 -1.92
N PRO A 112 -6.84 -8.15 -1.39
CA PRO A 112 -6.84 -7.62 -0.03
C PRO A 112 -6.87 -8.76 0.98
N VAL A 113 -6.37 -8.48 2.18
CA VAL A 113 -6.52 -9.39 3.32
C VAL A 113 -7.65 -8.91 4.21
N ARG A 114 -8.44 -9.85 4.72
CA ARG A 114 -9.52 -9.55 5.65
C ARG A 114 -8.94 -9.44 7.06
N VAL A 115 -9.04 -8.25 7.64
CA VAL A 115 -8.62 -8.01 9.02
C VAL A 115 -9.88 -7.92 9.88
N TYR A 116 -10.01 -8.82 10.83
CA TYR A 116 -11.01 -8.71 11.88
C TYR A 116 -10.44 -7.71 12.91
N THR A 117 -11.07 -6.53 12.99
CA THR A 117 -10.78 -5.54 14.04
C THR A 117 -11.33 -6.04 15.37
#